data_AF-A0A7Y8HXJ1-F1
#
_entry.id   AF-A0A7Y8HXJ1-F1
#
_cell.length_a   1.000
_cell.length_b   1.000
_cell.length_c   1.000
_cell.angle_alpha   90.00
_cell.angle_beta   90.00
_cell.angle_gamma   90.00
#
_symmetry.space_group_name_H-M   'P 1'
#
loop_
_entity.id
_entity.type
_entity.pdbx_description
1 polymer ?
#
loop_
_entity_poly.entity_id
_entity_poly.type
_entity_poly.pdbx_seq_one_letter_code
_entity_poly.pdbx_strand_id
1 'polypeptide(L)' 'MADPVILIANGDLRLSANQKCWPAQQAMEAKIMEAVSALGHSIERGHPFIESKQHGFI' A
#
# COMPACT_ATOMS: atom_id res chain seq x y z
N MET A 1 -13.15 -7.93 -19.05
CA MET A 1 -12.93 -7.25 -17.75
C MET A 1 -11.45 -7.03 -17.64
N ALA A 2 -11.00 -5.88 -17.15
CA ALA A 2 -9.57 -5.67 -16.91
C ALA A 2 -9.09 -6.59 -15.78
N ASP A 3 -7.85 -7.07 -15.86
CA ASP A 3 -7.28 -7.91 -14.81
C ASP A 3 -7.17 -7.12 -13.50
N PRO A 4 -7.44 -7.76 -12.34
CA PRO A 4 -7.36 -7.10 -11.04
C PRO A 4 -5.90 -6.72 -10.71
N VAL A 5 -5.68 -5.48 -10.29
CA VAL A 5 -4.36 -4.98 -9.88
C VAL A 5 -4.21 -5.14 -8.38
N ILE A 6 -3.13 -5.81 -7.94
CA ILE A 6 -2.81 -5.98 -6.52
C ILE A 6 -1.61 -5.11 -6.16
N LEU A 7 -1.78 -4.20 -5.20
CA LEU A 7 -0.72 -3.37 -4.66
C LEU A 7 0.00 -4.10 -3.52
N ILE A 8 1.31 -4.27 -3.66
CA ILE A 8 2.18 -4.88 -2.65
C ILE A 8 3.22 -3.86 -2.20
N ALA A 9 3.23 -3.56 -0.89
CA ALA A 9 4.27 -2.74 -0.26
C ALA A 9 5.17 -3.61 0.65
N ASN A 10 6.48 -3.63 0.37
CA ASN A 10 7.49 -4.33 1.18
C ASN A 10 8.17 -3.37 2.16
N GLY A 11 8.51 -3.86 3.36
CA GLY A 11 9.12 -3.06 4.42
C GLY A 11 10.63 -3.26 4.58
N ASP A 12 11.21 -2.47 5.48
CA ASP A 12 12.52 -2.68 6.09
C ASP A 12 12.42 -3.74 7.21
N LEU A 13 13.55 -4.34 7.59
CA LEU A 13 13.61 -5.29 8.71
C LEU A 13 13.38 -4.61 10.08
N ARG A 14 13.57 -3.29 10.17
CA ARG A 14 13.41 -2.51 11.40
C ARG A 14 12.00 -1.95 11.50
N LEU A 15 11.28 -2.35 12.55
CA LEU A 15 9.93 -1.86 12.85
C LEU A 15 9.85 -0.33 12.88
N SER A 16 10.82 0.34 13.52
CA SER A 16 10.81 1.81 13.64
C SER A 16 10.96 2.54 12.31
N ALA A 17 11.69 1.95 11.34
CA ALA A 17 11.80 2.50 10.00
C ALA A 17 10.44 2.41 9.27
N ASN A 18 9.79 1.26 9.35
CA ASN A 18 8.47 1.03 8.76
C ASN A 18 7.40 1.95 9.34
N GLN A 19 7.35 2.09 10.67
CA GLN A 19 6.43 3.00 11.33
C GLN A 19 6.63 4.46 10.89
N LYS A 20 7.90 4.88 10.76
CA LYS A 20 8.25 6.24 10.35
C LYS A 20 7.89 6.53 8.90
N CYS A 21 8.08 5.57 7.99
CA CYS A 21 7.80 5.78 6.56
C CYS A 21 6.35 5.47 6.17
N TRP A 22 5.59 4.79 7.02
CA TRP A 22 4.22 4.38 6.74
C TRP A 22 3.28 5.52 6.27
N PRO A 23 3.26 6.72 6.89
CA PRO A 23 2.40 7.81 6.41
C PRO A 23 2.73 8.24 4.96
N ALA A 24 4.02 8.23 4.59
CA ALA A 24 4.44 8.57 3.24
C ALA A 24 4.06 7.46 2.23
N GLN A 25 4.20 6.20 2.63
CA GLN A 25 3.74 5.05 1.84
C GLN A 25 2.23 5.15 1.57
N GLN A 26 1.41 5.37 2.61
CA GLN A 26 -0.04 5.47 2.47
C GLN A 26 -0.46 6.63 1.54
N ALA A 27 0.20 7.79 1.65
CA ALA A 27 -0.07 8.93 0.78
C ALA A 27 0.30 8.66 -0.69
N MET A 28 1.40 7.92 -0.93
CA MET A 28 1.80 7.50 -2.27
C MET A 28 0.81 6.48 -2.84
N GLU A 29 0.42 5.48 -2.04
CA GLU A 29 -0.53 4.46 -2.46
C GLU A 29 -1.89 5.03 -2.84
N ALA A 30 -2.41 6.01 -2.09
CA ALA A 30 -3.67 6.67 -2.44
C ALA A 30 -3.62 7.28 -3.85
N LYS A 31 -2.52 7.95 -4.20
CA LYS A 31 -2.32 8.53 -5.55
C LYS A 31 -2.21 7.47 -6.63
N ILE A 32 -1.51 6.37 -6.34
CA ILE A 32 -1.39 5.24 -7.28
C ILE A 32 -2.77 4.62 -7.51
N MET A 33 -3.53 4.38 -6.45
CA MET A 33 -4.86 3.78 -6.55
C MET A 33 -5.84 4.66 -7.33
N GLU A 34 -5.79 5.97 -7.12
CA GLU A 34 -6.55 6.95 -7.90
C GLU A 34 -6.17 6.90 -9.38
N ALA A 35 -4.87 6.93 -9.70
CA ALA A 35 -4.39 6.89 -11.07
C ALA A 35 -4.78 5.59 -11.80
N VAL A 36 -4.65 4.44 -11.13
CA VAL A 36 -5.03 3.13 -11.69
C VAL A 36 -6.54 3.05 -11.91
N SER A 37 -7.33 3.57 -10.97
CA SER A 37 -8.80 3.65 -11.10
C SER A 37 -9.20 4.55 -12.28
N ALA A 38 -8.51 5.67 -12.48
CA ALA A 38 -8.75 6.58 -13.61
C ALA A 38 -8.44 5.96 -14.98
N LEU A 39 -7.57 4.94 -15.01
CA LEU A 39 -7.28 4.13 -16.21
C LEU A 39 -8.30 3.01 -16.45
N GLY A 40 -9.35 2.89 -15.61
CA GLY A 40 -10.40 1.89 -15.76
C GLY A 40 -10.08 0.52 -15.16
N HIS A 41 -9.07 0.43 -14.28
CA HIS A 41 -8.67 -0.78 -13.60
C HIS A 41 -9.10 -0.77 -12.13
N SER A 42 -9.53 -1.93 -11.61
CA SER A 42 -9.71 -2.12 -10.17
C SER A 42 -8.37 -2.39 -9.50
N ILE A 43 -8.13 -1.77 -8.34
CA ILE A 43 -6.91 -1.94 -7.55
C ILE A 43 -7.23 -2.14 -6.07
N GLU A 44 -6.56 -3.09 -5.44
CA GLU A 44 -6.67 -3.36 -4.00
C GLU A 44 -5.30 -3.65 -3.38
N ARG A 45 -5.18 -3.48 -2.06
CA ARG A 45 -3.97 -3.86 -1.33
C ARG A 45 -3.96 -5.36 -1.08
N GLY A 46 -2.85 -6.02 -1.39
CA GLY A 46 -2.68 -7.46 -1.16
C GLY A 46 -2.48 -7.83 0.31
N HIS A 47 -2.28 -6.85 1.20
CA HIS A 47 -2.12 -7.07 2.63
C HIS A 47 -2.68 -5.90 3.46
N PRO A 48 -3.24 -6.20 4.65
CA PRO A 48 -3.86 -5.19 5.50
C PRO A 48 -2.82 -4.36 6.23
N PHE A 49 -3.26 -3.22 6.76
CA PHE A 49 -2.54 -2.53 7.82
C PHE A 49 -2.54 -3.37 9.10
N ILE A 50 -1.39 -3.47 9.76
CA ILE A 50 -1.23 -4.25 11.00
C ILE A 50 -1.16 -3.28 12.17
N GLU A 51 -2.25 -3.15 12.92
CA GLU A 51 -2.39 -2.18 14.02
C GLU A 51 -1.29 -2.32 15.09
N SER A 52 -0.96 -3.56 15.48
CA SER A 52 0.11 -3.83 16.45
C SER A 52 1.51 -3.43 15.97
N LYS A 53 1.73 -3.33 14.65
CA LYS A 53 3.00 -2.89 14.06
C LYS A 53 2.96 -1.43 13.61
N GLN A 54 1.77 -0.84 13.53
CA GLN A 54 1.54 0.52 13.03
C GLN A 54 2.04 0.75 11.59
N HIS A 55 2.01 -0.28 10.76
CA HIS A 55 2.26 -0.17 9.32
C HIS A 55 1.57 -1.31 8.55
N GLY A 56 1.41 -1.16 7.25
CA GLY A 56 0.97 -2.21 6.32
C GLY A 56 2.08 -2.55 5.35
N PHE A 57 3.15 -3.18 5.83
CA PHE A 57 4.23 -3.69 4.98
C PHE A 57 4.32 -5.19 5.20
N ILE A 58 4.66 -5.95 4.15
CA ILE A 58 5.09 -7.35 4.30
C ILE A 58 6.49 -7.44 4.89
#